data_AF-A0A943K015-F1
#
_entry.id   AF-A0A943K015-F1
#
_cell.length_a   1.000
_cell.length_b   1.000
_cell.length_c   1.000
_cell.angle_alpha   90.00
_cell.angle_beta   90.00
_cell.angle_gamma   90.00
#
_symmetry.space_group_name_H-M   'P 1'
#
loop_
_entity.id
_entity.type
_entity.pdbx_description
1 polymer ?
#
loop_
_entity_poly.entity_id
_entity_poly.type
_entity_poly.pdbx_seq_one_letter_code
_entity_poly.pdbx_strand_id
1 'polypeptide(L)' 'MKKKLSRSGSGWALFMPKTLLELIDVNPECDYLEVKVENNTIKITKAENVTISVATK' A
#
# COMPACT_ATOMS: atom_id res chain seq x y z
N MET A 1 -8.45 14.43 4.32
CA MET A 1 -8.09 15.11 3.05
C MET A 1 -8.90 14.52 1.90
N LYS A 2 -9.39 15.34 0.96
CA LYS A 2 -10.04 14.83 -0.28
C LYS A 2 -9.00 14.81 -1.40
N LYS A 3 -8.86 13.68 -2.10
CA LYS A 3 -7.94 13.51 -3.24
C LYS A 3 -8.71 12.92 -4.41
N LYS A 4 -8.43 13.41 -5.62
CA LYS A 4 -8.97 12.87 -6.86
C LYS A 4 -7.97 11.86 -7.43
N LEU A 5 -8.48 10.81 -8.06
CA LEU A 5 -7.65 9.85 -8.79
C LEU A 5 -7.14 10.48 -10.10
N SER A 6 -5.91 10.13 -10.48
CA SER A 6 -5.36 10.43 -11.80
C SER A 6 -5.55 9.23 -12.72
N ARG A 7 -5.70 9.48 -14.02
CA ARG A 7 -5.70 8.41 -15.03
C ARG A 7 -4.29 7.82 -15.13
N SER A 8 -4.20 6.50 -15.20
CA SER A 8 -2.96 5.78 -15.44
C SER A 8 -3.24 4.61 -16.38
N GLY A 9 -2.88 4.76 -17.66
CA GLY A 9 -3.24 3.81 -18.71
C GLY A 9 -4.75 3.55 -18.78
N SER A 10 -5.14 2.28 -18.70
CA SER A 10 -6.55 1.87 -18.64
C SER A 10 -7.17 2.07 -17.24
N GLY A 11 -6.36 2.25 -16.19
CA GLY A 11 -6.78 2.33 -14.80
C GLY A 11 -6.74 3.72 -14.17
N TRP A 12 -6.70 3.73 -12.84
CA TRP A 12 -6.68 4.93 -12.00
C TRP A 12 -5.60 4.78 -10.93
N ALA A 13 -4.95 5.89 -10.58
CA ALA A 13 -3.93 5.94 -9.54
C ALA A 13 -4.31 6.96 -8.47
N LEU A 14 -4.02 6.63 -7.21
CA LEU A 14 -4.06 7.58 -6.10
C LEU A 14 -2.64 8.06 -5.84
N PHE A 15 -2.40 9.36 -6.00
CA PHE A 15 -1.11 9.94 -5.66
C PHE A 15 -0.88 9.91 -4.15
N MET A 16 0.21 9.27 -3.71
CA MET A 16 0.63 9.22 -2.31
C MET A 16 1.76 10.23 -2.07
N PRO A 17 1.50 11.34 -1.34
CA PRO A 17 2.56 12.28 -0.96
C PRO A 17 3.58 11.61 -0.04
N LYS A 18 4.84 12.06 -0.12
CA LYS A 18 5.96 11.60 0.72
C LYS A 18 5.59 11.56 2.22
N THR A 19 4.91 12.60 2.70
CA THR A 19 4.49 12.71 4.11
C THR A 19 3.53 11.60 4.53
N LEU A 20 2.67 11.08 3.64
CA LEU A 20 1.81 9.93 3.99
C LEU A 20 2.62 8.64 4.08
N LEU A 21 3.63 8.47 3.23
CA LEU A 21 4.53 7.31 3.28
C LEU A 21 5.38 7.32 4.55
N GLU A 22 5.90 8.49 4.95
CA GLU A 22 6.66 8.68 6.18
C GLU A 22 5.82 8.37 7.43
N LEU A 23 4.52 8.71 7.44
CA LEU A 23 3.62 8.42 8.56
C LEU A 23 3.36 6.93 8.77
N ILE A 24 3.50 6.10 7.73
CA ILE A 24 3.31 4.65 7.80
C ILE A 24 4.64 3.89 7.68
N ASP A 25 5.77 4.59 7.79
CA ASP A 25 7.13 4.06 7.70
C ASP A 25 7.36 3.19 6.44
N VAL A 26 6.97 3.70 5.27
CA VAL A 26 7.10 2.99 3.98
C VAL A 26 8.13 3.67 3.09
N ASN A 27 9.14 2.91 2.67
CA ASN A 27 10.04 3.26 1.59
C ASN A 27 9.46 2.77 0.25
N PRO A 28 9.02 3.66 -0.66
CA PRO A 28 8.40 3.26 -1.93
C PRO A 28 9.35 2.52 -2.90
N GLU A 29 10.66 2.51 -2.65
CA GLU A 29 11.63 1.80 -3.48
C GLU A 29 11.79 0.32 -3.08
N CYS A 30 11.43 -0.04 -1.85
CA CYS A 30 11.74 -1.37 -1.28
C CYS A 30 10.54 -2.04 -0.61
N ASP A 31 9.64 -1.26 -0.04
CA ASP A 31 8.49 -1.77 0.70
C ASP A 31 7.28 -1.95 -0.22
N TYR A 32 6.48 -2.97 0.09
CA TYR A 32 5.20 -3.20 -0.53
C TYR A 32 4.06 -2.71 0.36
N LEU A 33 2.92 -2.40 -0.28
CA LEU A 33 1.68 -2.06 0.41
C LEU A 33 0.65 -3.17 0.20
N GLU A 34 -0.06 -3.51 1.25
CA GLU A 34 -1.24 -4.35 1.18
C GLU A 34 -2.49 -3.47 1.03
N VAL A 35 -3.40 -3.87 0.13
CA VAL A 35 -4.65 -3.17 -0.13
C VAL A 35 -5.82 -4.10 0.18
N LYS A 36 -6.66 -3.72 1.14
CA LYS A 36 -7.85 -4.46 1.56
C LYS A 36 -9.10 -3.64 1.33
N VAL A 37 -10.19 -4.29 0.90
CA VAL A 37 -11.50 -3.66 0.71
C VAL A 37 -12.47 -4.23 1.74
N GLU A 38 -12.97 -3.36 2.61
CA GLU A 38 -13.90 -3.74 3.67
C GLU A 38 -14.96 -2.65 3.83
N ASN A 39 -16.25 -3.00 3.80
CA ASN A 39 -17.35 -2.08 4.09
C ASN A 39 -17.26 -0.74 3.31
N ASN A 40 -17.07 -0.82 1.99
CA ASN A 40 -16.91 0.36 1.12
C ASN A 40 -15.70 1.26 1.45
N THR A 41 -14.70 0.70 2.15
CA THR A 41 -13.46 1.39 2.52
C THR A 41 -12.27 0.62 1.97
N ILE A 42 -11.32 1.34 1.36
CA ILE A 42 -10.02 0.80 1.00
C ILE A 42 -9.05 1.10 2.14
N LYS A 43 -8.49 0.06 2.74
CA LYS A 43 -7.43 0.14 3.74
C LYS A 43 -6.09 -0.17 3.07
N ILE A 44 -5.11 0.69 3.29
CA ILE A 44 -3.75 0.54 2.75
C ILE A 44 -2.80 0.47 3.93
N THR A 45 -2.03 -0.61 4.04
CA THR A 45 -1.08 -0.85 5.12
C THR A 45 0.27 -1.27 4.55
N LYS A 46 1.37 -1.05 5.29
CA LYS A 46 2.66 -1.65 4.94
C LYS A 46 2.49 -3.17 4.93
N ALA A 47 2.96 -3.83 3.88
CA ALA A 47 2.94 -5.27 3.81
C ALA A 47 4.00 -5.83 4.75
N GLU A 48 3.64 -6.83 5.56
CA GLU A 48 4.61 -7.57 6.34
C GLU A 48 5.47 -8.43 5.40
N ASN A 49 6.78 -8.48 5.65
CA ASN A 49 7.63 -9.45 4.98
C ASN A 49 7.17 -10.85 5.39
N VAL A 50 6.65 -11.62 4.43
CA VAL A 50 6.33 -13.03 4.65
C VAL A 50 7.66 -13.75 4.90
N THR A 51 8.04 -13.86 6.16
CA THR A 51 9.15 -14.71 6.56
C THR A 51 8.59 -16.12 6.49
N ILE A 52 8.88 -16.83 5.40
CA ILE A 52 8.55 -18.25 5.32
C ILE A 52 9.39 -18.95 6.38
N SER A 53 8.79 -19.23 7.54
CA SER A 53 9.34 -20.18 8.48
C SER A 53 9.31 -21.55 7.78
N VAL A 54 10.43 -21.93 7.18
CA VAL A 54 10.61 -23.26 6.60
C VAL A 54 10.51 -24.24 7.76
N ALA A 55 9.34 -24.86 7.92
CA ALA A 55 9.16 -25.97 8.84
C ALA A 55 9.96 -27.15 8.28
N THR A 56 11.18 -27.34 8.79
CA THR A 56 11.95 -28.57 8.55
C THR A 56 11.21 -29.70 9.26
N LYS A 57 10.65 -30.63 8.48
CA LYS A 57 10.30 -31.97 8.93
C LYS A 57 11.31 -32.95 8.36
#